data_AF-A0A367IMS3-F1
#
_entry.id   AF-A0A367IMS3-F1
#
_cell.length_a   1.000
_cell.length_b   1.000
_cell.length_c   1.000
_cell.angle_alpha   90.00
_cell.angle_beta   90.00
_cell.angle_gamma   90.00
#
_symmetry.space_group_name_H-M   'P 1'
#
loop_
_entity.id
_entity.type
_entity.pdbx_description
1 polymer ?
#
loop_
_entity_poly.entity_id
_entity_poly.type
_entity_poly.pdbx_seq_one_letter_code
_entity_poly.pdbx_strand_id
1 'polypeptide(L)'
;TFLLINLPPHFPEEPPVITFSPTNMRHPWLESDVVVCDALSNWQPQQSNLGMLVKEIYKEFTTRPPVKKSMINDTKSEEGYGHRPLPPIPPMMPSNPEYAAISKLSPEEVEELLYNETAFELFFYNLERVKNLKTFHEDLRNGNEMLAHKNLSREDELIKLRSEVVNSHLKYKADKQDFEAKEKLQQEAFNRFSSSTVLTRLKASVYESDELSESVAQSFLDGNLNNESFVKQFREFRKVYHLRASKLEKAQRDNLFIPAYY
;
A
#
# COMPACT_ATOMS: atom_id res chain seq x y z
N THR A 1 -3.77 5.54 0.47
CA THR A 1 -3.34 6.12 -0.82
C THR A 1 -2.36 7.22 -0.52
N PHE A 2 -1.20 7.21 -1.17
CA PHE A 2 -0.19 8.25 -0.99
C PHE A 2 0.49 8.54 -2.33
N LEU A 3 0.97 9.78 -2.47
CA LEU A 3 1.77 10.23 -3.60
C LEU A 3 3.25 10.13 -3.22
N LEU A 4 4.04 9.54 -4.11
CA LEU A 4 5.50 9.51 -4.02
C LEU A 4 6.03 10.58 -4.96
N ILE A 5 6.82 11.51 -4.41
CA ILE A 5 7.44 12.59 -5.17
C ILE A 5 8.92 12.25 -5.28
N ASN A 6 9.40 12.02 -6.50
CA ASN A 6 10.80 11.78 -6.80
C ASN A 6 11.39 13.01 -7.50
N LEU A 7 12.44 13.57 -6.92
CA LEU A 7 13.15 14.71 -7.48
C LEU A 7 14.39 14.19 -8.21
N PRO A 8 14.50 14.40 -9.53
CA PRO A 8 15.69 13.97 -10.28
C PRO A 8 16.94 14.74 -9.84
N PRO A 9 18.15 14.21 -10.14
CA PRO A 9 19.42 14.86 -9.79
C PRO A 9 19.58 16.28 -10.32
N HIS A 10 18.89 16.61 -11.43
CA HIS A 10 18.90 17.92 -12.08
C HIS A 10 17.59 18.70 -11.84
N PHE A 11 16.93 18.49 -10.71
CA PHE A 11 15.77 19.32 -10.33
C PHE A 11 16.23 20.72 -9.89
N PRO A 12 15.57 21.82 -10.33
CA PRO A 12 14.29 21.88 -11.05
C PRO A 12 14.38 21.94 -12.57
N GLU A 13 15.58 21.86 -13.16
CA GLU A 13 15.77 21.85 -14.62
C GLU A 13 15.05 20.67 -15.30
N GLU A 14 15.04 19.51 -14.63
CA GLU A 14 14.21 18.36 -14.97
C GLU A 14 12.94 18.31 -14.09
N PRO A 15 11.78 17.96 -14.67
CA PRO A 15 10.53 17.90 -13.92
C PRO A 15 10.54 16.79 -12.86
N PRO A 16 9.81 16.98 -11.74
CA PRO A 16 9.67 15.95 -10.72
C PRO A 16 8.82 14.78 -11.24
N VAL A 17 9.14 13.56 -10.83
CA VAL A 17 8.34 12.38 -11.15
C VAL A 17 7.41 12.09 -9.97
N ILE A 18 6.10 12.12 -10.20
CA ILE A 18 5.10 11.87 -9.16
C ILE A 18 4.41 10.54 -9.46
N THR A 19 4.39 9.64 -8.49
CA THR A 19 3.78 8.30 -8.61
C THR A 19 2.67 8.13 -7.58
N PHE A 20 1.60 7.43 -7.94
CA PHE A 20 0.48 7.11 -7.06
C PHE A 20 0.55 5.68 -6.55
N SER A 21 0.25 5.48 -5.26
CA SER A 21 0.13 4.16 -4.63
C SER A 21 -1.23 4.04 -3.90
N PRO A 22 -2.01 2.97 -4.11
CA PRO A 22 -1.63 1.66 -4.67
C PRO A 22 -1.52 1.64 -6.20
N THR A 23 -0.79 0.66 -6.72
CA THR A 23 -0.62 0.44 -8.17
C THR A 23 -1.89 -0.09 -8.83
N ASN A 24 -1.92 -0.07 -10.16
CA ASN A 24 -3.01 -0.65 -10.95
C ASN A 24 -4.34 0.13 -10.84
N MET A 25 -4.23 1.45 -10.85
CA MET A 25 -5.35 2.39 -10.73
C MET A 25 -5.64 3.08 -12.08
N ARG A 26 -6.91 3.41 -12.34
CA ARG A 26 -7.39 4.13 -13.52
C ARG A 26 -7.80 5.53 -13.11
N HIS A 27 -7.19 6.52 -13.74
CA HIS A 27 -7.53 7.94 -13.64
C HIS A 27 -7.01 8.67 -14.89
N PRO A 28 -7.66 9.73 -15.40
CA PRO A 28 -7.17 10.48 -16.56
C PRO A 28 -5.75 11.04 -16.42
N TRP A 29 -5.35 11.39 -15.20
CA TRP A 29 -3.99 11.84 -14.88
C TRP A 29 -3.05 10.72 -14.41
N LEU A 30 -3.39 9.44 -14.63
CA LEU A 30 -2.52 8.31 -14.28
C LEU A 30 -2.21 7.47 -15.50
N GLU A 31 -0.94 7.39 -15.85
CA GLU A 31 -0.41 6.42 -16.81
C GLU A 31 0.36 5.34 -16.06
N SER A 32 -0.16 4.11 -16.09
CA SER A 32 0.20 3.03 -15.16
C SER A 32 0.02 3.46 -13.70
N ASP A 33 1.07 3.95 -13.06
CA ASP A 33 1.10 4.47 -11.69
C ASP A 33 1.70 5.90 -11.62
N VAL A 34 2.17 6.44 -12.76
CA VAL A 34 2.81 7.76 -12.84
C VAL A 34 1.75 8.83 -13.11
N VAL A 35 1.82 9.94 -12.40
CA VAL A 35 0.94 11.08 -12.60
C VAL A 35 1.38 11.84 -13.85
N VAL A 36 0.48 11.94 -14.83
CA VAL A 36 0.70 12.67 -16.08
C VAL A 36 -0.38 13.75 -16.16
N CYS A 37 0.01 15.01 -15.91
CA CYS A 37 -0.89 16.16 -16.00
C CYS A 37 -0.17 17.31 -16.72
N ASP A 38 -0.94 18.24 -17.29
CA ASP A 38 -0.39 19.30 -18.15
C ASP A 38 0.67 20.16 -17.45
N ALA A 39 0.56 20.34 -16.13
CA ALA A 39 1.52 21.10 -15.33
C ALA A 39 2.88 20.38 -15.18
N LEU A 40 2.90 19.03 -15.24
CA LEU A 40 4.14 18.24 -15.32
C LEU A 40 4.72 18.21 -16.73
N SER A 41 3.85 18.08 -17.74
CA SER A 41 4.28 18.07 -19.15
C SER A 41 4.86 19.41 -19.62
N ASN A 42 4.38 20.52 -19.05
CA ASN A 42 4.83 21.88 -19.36
C ASN A 42 5.64 22.52 -18.22
N TRP A 43 6.38 21.70 -17.45
CA TRP A 43 7.18 22.18 -16.33
C TRP A 43 8.20 23.24 -16.76
N GLN A 44 8.22 24.36 -16.05
CA GLN A 44 9.14 25.48 -16.27
C GLN A 44 9.97 25.69 -14.99
N PRO A 45 11.29 25.45 -14.99
CA PRO A 45 12.11 25.46 -13.78
C PRO A 45 12.02 26.73 -12.94
N GLN A 46 11.82 27.89 -13.59
CA GLN A 46 11.75 29.19 -12.91
C GLN A 46 10.31 29.65 -12.56
N GLN A 47 9.28 28.99 -13.09
CA GLN A 47 7.88 29.44 -12.95
C GLN A 47 6.98 28.41 -12.26
N SER A 48 7.29 27.12 -12.38
CA SER A 48 6.48 26.04 -11.81
C SER A 48 6.77 25.85 -10.33
N ASN A 49 5.71 25.73 -9.52
CA ASN A 49 5.81 25.52 -8.07
C ASN A 49 5.34 24.10 -7.72
N LEU A 50 6.26 23.28 -7.20
CA LEU A 50 5.97 21.90 -6.80
C LEU A 50 4.85 21.80 -5.76
N GLY A 51 4.81 22.70 -4.77
CA GLY A 51 3.79 22.69 -3.73
C GLY A 51 2.38 22.97 -4.29
N MET A 52 2.26 23.90 -5.25
CA MET A 52 1.01 24.14 -5.95
C MET A 52 0.60 22.94 -6.80
N LEU A 53 1.53 22.36 -7.56
CA LEU A 53 1.29 21.17 -8.37
C LEU A 53 0.75 20.01 -7.53
N VAL A 54 1.39 19.70 -6.40
CA VAL A 54 0.95 18.61 -5.51
C VAL A 54 -0.45 18.90 -4.94
N LYS A 55 -0.75 20.17 -4.61
CA LYS A 55 -2.07 20.59 -4.14
C LYS A 55 -3.15 20.41 -5.21
N GLU A 56 -2.83 20.71 -6.47
CA GLU A 56 -3.74 20.49 -7.60
C GLU A 56 -4.02 19.00 -7.82
N ILE A 57 -2.98 18.16 -7.81
CA ILE A 57 -3.12 16.70 -7.92
C ILE A 57 -3.96 16.14 -6.76
N TYR A 58 -3.73 16.60 -5.54
CA TYR A 58 -4.52 16.18 -4.39
C TYR A 58 -6.00 16.57 -4.52
N LYS A 59 -6.27 17.80 -4.96
CA LYS A 59 -7.63 18.29 -5.21
C LYS A 59 -8.31 17.45 -6.29
N GLU A 60 -7.59 17.13 -7.35
CA GLU A 60 -8.09 16.32 -8.45
C GLU A 60 -8.47 14.91 -7.97
N PHE A 61 -7.57 14.22 -7.26
CA PHE A 61 -7.85 12.86 -6.76
C PHE A 61 -8.88 12.82 -5.65
N THR A 62 -9.15 13.95 -4.99
CA THR A 62 -10.28 14.07 -4.05
C THR A 62 -11.61 14.27 -4.80
N THR A 63 -11.58 15.02 -5.90
CA THR A 63 -12.77 15.32 -6.71
C THR A 63 -13.16 14.14 -7.61
N ARG A 64 -12.17 13.48 -8.21
CA ARG A 64 -12.29 12.28 -9.06
C ARG A 64 -11.32 11.22 -8.54
N PRO A 65 -11.74 10.36 -7.59
CA PRO A 65 -10.85 9.37 -7.00
C PRO A 65 -10.38 8.36 -8.05
N PRO A 66 -9.07 8.02 -8.08
CA PRO A 66 -8.59 6.91 -8.88
C PRO A 66 -9.33 5.62 -8.52
N VAL A 67 -9.79 4.88 -9.52
CA VAL A 67 -10.54 3.61 -9.36
C VAL A 67 -9.65 2.43 -9.72
N LYS A 68 -9.80 1.27 -9.07
CA LYS A 68 -8.97 0.09 -9.43
C LYS A 68 -9.21 -0.27 -10.88
N LYS A 69 -8.14 -0.49 -11.66
CA LYS A 69 -8.22 -1.12 -12.98
C LYS A 69 -8.78 -2.53 -12.78
N SER A 70 -10.09 -2.69 -12.95
CA SER A 70 -10.68 -4.00 -13.17
C SER A 70 -10.09 -4.54 -14.47
N MET A 71 -9.73 -5.83 -14.52
CA MET A 71 -9.33 -6.49 -15.77
C MET A 71 -10.56 -6.75 -16.67
N ILE A 72 -11.35 -5.69 -16.91
CA ILE A 72 -12.47 -5.67 -17.84
C ILE A 72 -12.36 -4.30 -18.51
N ASN A 73 -12.04 -4.31 -19.81
CA ASN A 73 -11.96 -3.12 -20.64
C ASN A 73 -13.22 -2.26 -20.50
N ASP A 74 -13.04 -0.96 -20.31
CA ASP A 74 -14.13 -0.01 -20.22
C ASP A 74 -14.82 0.21 -21.59
N THR A 75 -16.15 0.13 -21.57
CA THR A 75 -17.16 0.69 -22.50
C THR A 75 -17.29 0.09 -23.91
N LYS A 76 -18.46 -0.41 -24.34
CA LYS A 76 -19.83 0.02 -24.03
C LYS A 76 -20.77 -1.09 -23.52
N SER A 77 -21.80 -0.62 -22.81
CA SER A 77 -23.00 -1.28 -22.25
C SER A 77 -22.84 -2.11 -20.98
N GLU A 78 -23.67 -1.74 -20.00
CA GLU A 78 -24.02 -2.50 -18.80
C GLU A 78 -24.37 -3.95 -19.12
N GLU A 79 -23.96 -4.88 -18.25
CA GLU A 79 -24.80 -5.96 -17.69
C GLU A 79 -23.92 -6.93 -16.88
N GLY A 80 -24.37 -7.25 -15.67
CA GLY A 80 -23.76 -8.28 -14.83
C GLY A 80 -23.92 -9.68 -15.43
N TYR A 81 -23.00 -10.59 -15.09
CA TYR A 81 -23.06 -12.02 -15.38
C TYR A 81 -23.23 -12.41 -16.87
N GLY A 82 -22.34 -11.94 -17.75
CA GLY A 82 -22.48 -12.16 -19.20
C GLY A 82 -21.21 -12.53 -19.97
N HIS A 83 -20.20 -13.17 -19.37
CA HIS A 83 -19.00 -13.61 -20.12
C HIS A 83 -18.84 -15.12 -20.13
N ARG A 84 -19.80 -15.80 -20.75
CA ARG A 84 -19.46 -16.93 -21.61
C ARG A 84 -19.10 -16.33 -22.98
N PRO A 85 -18.03 -16.75 -23.66
CA PRO A 85 -17.89 -16.44 -25.08
C PRO A 85 -19.19 -16.89 -25.75
N LEU A 86 -19.89 -15.96 -26.41
CA LEU A 86 -20.98 -16.36 -27.28
C LEU A 86 -20.38 -17.40 -28.25
N PRO A 87 -20.99 -18.59 -28.41
CA PRO A 87 -20.59 -19.46 -29.50
C PRO A 87 -20.55 -18.65 -30.79
N PRO A 88 -19.59 -18.91 -31.68
CA PRO A 88 -19.54 -18.23 -32.97
C PRO A 88 -20.93 -18.31 -33.59
N ILE A 89 -21.57 -17.17 -33.82
CA ILE A 89 -22.81 -17.12 -34.60
C ILE A 89 -22.39 -17.67 -35.98
N PRO A 90 -22.95 -18.81 -36.44
CA PRO A 90 -22.63 -19.32 -37.76
C PRO A 90 -22.87 -18.22 -38.78
N PRO A 91 -21.97 -17.97 -39.74
CA PRO A 91 -22.23 -17.01 -40.80
C PRO A 91 -23.57 -17.34 -41.43
N MET A 92 -24.41 -16.32 -41.60
CA MET A 92 -25.77 -16.43 -42.14
C MET A 92 -25.73 -17.23 -43.45
N MET A 93 -26.07 -18.52 -43.38
CA MET A 93 -26.02 -19.42 -44.53
C MET A 93 -27.18 -19.06 -45.47
N PRO A 94 -26.92 -18.63 -46.72
CA PRO A 94 -27.97 -18.48 -47.72
C PRO A 94 -28.30 -19.87 -48.29
N SER A 95 -29.08 -20.64 -47.54
CA SER A 95 -29.90 -21.80 -47.95
C SER A 95 -30.25 -22.55 -46.68
N ASN A 96 -31.52 -22.87 -46.48
CA ASN A 96 -31.94 -23.70 -45.34
C ASN A 96 -31.71 -25.19 -45.75
N PRO A 97 -30.63 -25.87 -45.31
CA PRO A 97 -30.33 -27.24 -45.72
C PRO A 97 -31.41 -28.24 -45.26
N GLU A 98 -32.24 -27.85 -44.28
CA GLU A 98 -33.41 -28.62 -43.85
C GLU A 98 -34.47 -28.68 -44.96
N TYR A 99 -34.66 -27.58 -45.69
CA TYR A 99 -35.51 -27.54 -46.88
C TYR A 99 -34.97 -28.48 -47.98
N ALA A 100 -33.65 -28.60 -48.08
CA ALA A 100 -32.99 -29.53 -49.01
C ALA A 100 -33.08 -31.00 -48.55
N ALA A 101 -33.29 -31.26 -47.25
CA ALA A 101 -33.52 -32.60 -46.72
C ALA A 101 -34.98 -33.04 -46.96
N ILE A 102 -35.93 -32.13 -46.77
CA ILE A 102 -37.36 -32.34 -47.05
C ILE A 102 -37.61 -32.46 -48.55
N SER A 103 -36.93 -31.66 -49.39
CA SER A 103 -37.10 -31.72 -50.85
C SER A 103 -36.55 -32.99 -51.51
N LYS A 104 -35.81 -33.82 -50.75
CA LYS A 104 -35.28 -35.11 -51.23
C LYS A 104 -36.18 -36.29 -50.88
N LEU A 105 -37.20 -36.06 -50.05
CA LEU A 105 -38.18 -37.08 -49.66
C LEU A 105 -39.26 -37.21 -50.74
N SER A 106 -39.79 -38.41 -50.90
CA SER A 106 -40.96 -38.68 -51.75
C SER A 106 -42.24 -38.08 -51.14
N PRO A 107 -43.28 -37.80 -51.94
CA PRO A 107 -44.54 -37.26 -51.44
C PRO A 107 -45.20 -38.16 -50.40
N GLU A 108 -45.07 -39.49 -50.52
CA GLU A 108 -45.58 -40.45 -49.53
C GLU A 108 -44.84 -40.35 -48.19
N GLU A 109 -43.51 -40.19 -48.21
CA GLU A 109 -42.70 -39.98 -47.00
C GLU A 109 -43.00 -38.63 -46.34
N VAL A 110 -43.27 -37.59 -47.13
CA VAL A 110 -43.68 -36.27 -46.60
C VAL A 110 -45.07 -36.34 -45.97
N GLU A 111 -45.99 -37.09 -46.57
CA GLU A 111 -47.32 -37.33 -46.01
C GLU A 111 -47.24 -38.13 -44.69
N GLU A 112 -46.37 -39.14 -44.63
CA GLU A 112 -46.09 -39.87 -43.39
C GLU A 112 -45.51 -38.94 -42.31
N LEU A 113 -44.58 -38.05 -42.65
CA LEU A 113 -44.03 -37.07 -41.70
C LEU A 113 -45.09 -36.06 -41.20
N LEU A 114 -46.14 -35.77 -41.99
CA LEU A 114 -47.22 -34.86 -41.60
C LEU A 114 -48.23 -35.51 -40.64
N TYR A 115 -48.48 -36.80 -40.79
CA TYR A 115 -49.52 -37.51 -40.02
C TYR A 115 -48.98 -38.44 -38.92
N ASN A 116 -47.68 -38.75 -38.93
CA ASN A 116 -47.02 -39.57 -37.91
C ASN A 116 -45.97 -38.76 -37.13
N GLU A 117 -46.33 -38.36 -35.91
CA GLU A 117 -45.48 -37.59 -35.00
C GLU A 117 -44.16 -38.30 -34.67
N THR A 118 -44.17 -39.63 -34.58
CA THR A 118 -42.96 -40.42 -34.28
C THR A 118 -41.99 -40.42 -35.46
N ALA A 119 -42.51 -40.53 -36.69
CA ALA A 119 -41.70 -40.44 -37.90
C ALA A 119 -41.09 -39.04 -38.03
N PHE A 120 -41.86 -38.00 -37.72
CA PHE A 120 -41.39 -36.61 -37.69
C PHE A 120 -40.27 -36.41 -36.67
N GLU A 121 -40.43 -36.87 -35.44
CA GLU A 121 -39.39 -36.75 -34.41
C GLU A 121 -38.10 -37.47 -34.80
N LEU A 122 -38.20 -38.69 -35.35
CA LEU A 122 -37.04 -39.43 -35.84
C LEU A 122 -36.31 -38.66 -36.94
N PHE A 123 -37.05 -38.12 -37.92
CA PHE A 123 -36.50 -37.28 -38.97
C PHE A 123 -35.84 -36.01 -38.40
N PHE A 124 -36.52 -35.29 -37.51
CA PHE A 124 -36.05 -34.07 -36.86
C PHE A 124 -34.76 -34.30 -36.08
N TYR A 125 -34.69 -35.35 -35.25
CA TYR A 125 -33.47 -35.68 -34.51
C TYR A 125 -32.35 -36.23 -35.39
N ASN A 126 -32.67 -36.71 -36.59
CA ASN A 126 -31.67 -37.15 -37.55
C ASN A 126 -31.02 -35.98 -38.31
N LEU A 127 -31.65 -34.79 -38.33
CA LEU A 127 -31.10 -33.60 -38.95
C LEU A 127 -29.73 -33.24 -38.35
N GLU A 128 -28.76 -33.03 -39.23
CA GLU A 128 -27.37 -32.74 -38.85
C GLU A 128 -27.28 -31.52 -37.93
N ARG A 129 -28.09 -30.48 -38.18
CA ARG A 129 -28.16 -29.28 -37.32
C ARG A 129 -28.63 -29.62 -35.90
N VAL A 130 -29.64 -30.49 -35.77
CA VAL A 130 -30.21 -30.87 -34.47
C VAL A 130 -29.24 -31.75 -33.68
N LYS A 131 -28.56 -32.70 -34.35
CA LYS A 131 -27.47 -33.49 -33.74
C LYS A 131 -26.34 -32.59 -33.26
N ASN A 132 -25.84 -31.70 -34.12
CA ASN A 132 -24.76 -30.79 -33.79
C ASN A 132 -25.12 -29.87 -32.61
N LEU A 133 -26.37 -29.38 -32.57
CA LEU A 133 -26.85 -28.56 -31.46
C LEU A 133 -26.93 -29.36 -30.15
N LYS A 134 -27.41 -30.61 -30.18
CA LYS A 134 -27.43 -31.48 -28.99
C LYS A 134 -26.02 -31.79 -28.49
N THR A 135 -25.10 -32.16 -29.39
CA THR A 135 -23.69 -32.40 -29.03
C THR A 135 -23.06 -31.15 -28.42
N PHE A 136 -23.27 -29.98 -29.04
CA PHE A 136 -22.77 -28.72 -28.51
C PHE A 136 -23.33 -28.38 -27.12
N HIS A 137 -24.62 -28.66 -26.89
CA HIS A 137 -25.23 -28.48 -25.57
C HIS A 137 -24.63 -29.44 -24.52
N GLU A 138 -24.40 -30.70 -24.87
CA GLU A 138 -23.77 -31.71 -24.00
C GLU A 138 -22.33 -31.28 -23.65
N ASP A 139 -21.55 -30.85 -24.64
CA ASP A 139 -20.17 -30.38 -24.45
C ASP A 139 -20.11 -29.16 -23.52
N LEU A 140 -21.04 -28.22 -23.69
CA LEU A 140 -21.18 -27.05 -22.82
C LEU A 140 -21.56 -27.43 -21.39
N ARG A 141 -22.41 -28.44 -21.21
CA ARG A 141 -22.80 -28.95 -19.90
C ARG A 141 -21.61 -29.61 -19.20
N ASN A 142 -20.93 -30.51 -19.90
CA ASN A 142 -19.75 -31.22 -19.39
C ASN A 142 -18.60 -30.25 -19.07
N GLY A 143 -18.39 -29.24 -19.92
CA GLY A 143 -17.40 -28.19 -19.68
C GLY A 143 -17.70 -27.36 -18.43
N ASN A 144 -18.96 -26.99 -18.21
CA ASN A 144 -19.37 -26.28 -17.00
C ASN A 144 -19.21 -27.15 -15.75
N GLU A 145 -19.58 -28.43 -15.81
CA GLU A 145 -19.44 -29.38 -14.71
C GLU A 145 -17.97 -29.59 -14.33
N MET A 146 -17.09 -29.79 -15.33
CA MET A 146 -15.65 -29.92 -15.11
C MET A 146 -15.06 -28.64 -14.48
N LEU A 147 -15.49 -27.45 -14.93
CA LEU A 147 -15.08 -26.18 -14.33
C LEU A 147 -15.53 -26.06 -12.87
N ALA A 148 -16.76 -26.47 -12.56
CA ALA A 148 -17.26 -26.46 -11.19
C ALA A 148 -16.43 -27.40 -10.29
N HIS A 149 -16.16 -28.63 -10.74
CA HIS A 149 -15.31 -29.56 -9.99
C HIS A 149 -13.89 -29.05 -9.79
N LYS A 150 -13.28 -28.44 -10.81
CA LYS A 150 -11.93 -27.85 -10.70
C LYS A 150 -11.89 -26.66 -9.75
N ASN A 151 -12.96 -25.87 -9.67
CA ASN A 151 -13.05 -24.76 -8.73
C ASN A 151 -13.20 -25.30 -7.30
N LEU A 152 -14.09 -26.27 -7.09
CA LEU A 152 -14.30 -26.91 -5.79
C LEU A 152 -13.04 -27.62 -5.29
N SER A 153 -12.30 -28.30 -6.18
CA SER A 153 -11.07 -29.01 -5.80
C SER A 153 -9.96 -28.07 -5.30
N ARG A 154 -10.05 -26.77 -5.61
CA ARG A 154 -9.08 -25.74 -5.20
C ARG A 154 -9.52 -24.95 -3.97
N GLU A 155 -10.77 -25.11 -3.54
CA GLU A 155 -11.35 -24.35 -2.43
C GLU A 155 -10.57 -24.56 -1.13
N ASP A 156 -10.32 -25.82 -0.75
CA ASP A 156 -9.62 -26.15 0.48
C ASP A 156 -8.18 -25.60 0.52
N GLU A 157 -7.47 -25.68 -0.60
CA GLU A 157 -6.11 -25.14 -0.73
C GLU A 157 -6.12 -23.61 -0.59
N LEU A 158 -7.06 -22.92 -1.25
CA LEU A 158 -7.22 -21.48 -1.15
C LEU A 158 -7.56 -21.03 0.27
N ILE A 159 -8.45 -21.74 0.97
CA ILE A 159 -8.82 -21.44 2.35
C ILE A 159 -7.60 -21.60 3.26
N LYS A 160 -6.84 -22.69 3.11
CA LYS A 160 -5.59 -22.93 3.86
C LYS A 160 -4.57 -21.82 3.63
N LEU A 161 -4.26 -21.51 2.36
CA LEU A 161 -3.27 -20.50 2.01
C LEU A 161 -3.69 -19.11 2.54
N ARG A 162 -4.98 -18.78 2.45
CA ARG A 162 -5.52 -17.54 3.02
C ARG A 162 -5.34 -17.49 4.54
N SER A 163 -5.60 -18.60 5.24
CA SER A 163 -5.41 -18.68 6.69
C SER A 163 -3.94 -18.51 7.09
N GLU A 164 -3.02 -19.09 6.32
CA GLU A 164 -1.58 -18.97 6.55
C GLU A 164 -1.08 -17.55 6.35
N VAL A 165 -1.55 -16.87 5.29
CA VAL A 165 -1.23 -15.45 5.03
C VAL A 165 -1.74 -14.58 6.17
N VAL A 166 -2.96 -14.81 6.66
CA VAL A 166 -3.52 -14.07 7.80
C VAL A 166 -2.66 -14.29 9.05
N ASN A 167 -2.32 -15.53 9.38
CA ASN A 167 -1.51 -15.86 10.55
C ASN A 167 -0.11 -15.23 10.46
N SER A 168 0.54 -15.32 9.30
CA SER A 168 1.85 -14.73 9.06
C SER A 168 1.82 -13.22 9.16
N HIS A 169 0.78 -12.58 8.64
CA HIS A 169 0.60 -11.13 8.73
C HIS A 169 0.35 -10.67 10.18
N LEU A 170 -0.44 -11.43 10.96
CA LEU A 170 -0.66 -11.15 12.37
C LEU A 170 0.64 -11.25 13.17
N LYS A 171 1.44 -12.30 12.92
CA LYS A 171 2.75 -12.47 13.56
C LYS A 171 3.70 -11.32 13.21
N TYR A 172 3.84 -11.01 11.92
CA TYR A 172 4.64 -9.86 11.46
C TYR A 172 4.23 -8.56 12.15
N LYS A 173 2.92 -8.30 12.26
CA LYS A 173 2.41 -7.09 12.90
C LYS A 173 2.77 -7.03 14.39
N ALA A 174 2.67 -8.15 15.11
CA ALA A 174 3.07 -8.23 16.51
C ALA A 174 4.58 -8.02 16.67
N ASP A 175 5.40 -8.74 15.89
CA ASP A 175 6.86 -8.63 15.93
C ASP A 175 7.32 -7.20 15.59
N LYS A 176 6.66 -6.54 14.62
CA LYS A 176 6.92 -5.15 14.26
C LYS A 176 6.61 -4.19 15.41
N GLN A 177 5.49 -4.35 16.10
CA GLN A 177 5.12 -3.52 17.24
C GLN A 177 6.14 -3.66 18.39
N ASP A 178 6.57 -4.89 18.66
CA ASP A 178 7.58 -5.17 19.67
C ASP A 178 8.95 -4.57 19.30
N PHE A 179 9.32 -4.65 18.02
CA PHE A 179 10.53 -4.02 17.49
C PHE A 179 10.49 -2.50 17.65
N GLU A 180 9.43 -1.84 17.19
CA GLU A 180 9.27 -0.38 17.29
C GLU A 180 9.30 0.09 18.77
N ALA A 181 8.70 -0.68 19.69
CA ALA A 181 8.77 -0.39 21.12
C ALA A 181 10.20 -0.49 21.67
N LYS A 182 10.96 -1.53 21.28
CA LYS A 182 12.36 -1.71 21.70
C LYS A 182 13.29 -0.65 21.08
N GLU A 183 13.10 -0.31 19.82
CA GLU A 183 13.85 0.73 19.13
C GLU A 183 13.64 2.09 19.82
N LYS A 184 12.39 2.41 20.20
CA LYS A 184 12.09 3.63 20.96
C LYS A 184 12.81 3.66 22.31
N LEU A 185 12.78 2.55 23.06
CA LEU A 185 13.49 2.44 24.34
C LEU A 185 15.00 2.58 24.17
N GLN A 186 15.56 1.98 23.12
CA GLN A 186 16.97 2.09 22.77
C GLN A 186 17.33 3.54 22.44
N GLN A 187 16.55 4.23 21.62
CA GLN A 187 16.78 5.62 21.26
C GLN A 187 16.67 6.53 22.48
N GLU A 188 15.71 6.29 23.38
CA GLU A 188 15.58 7.02 24.64
C GLU A 188 16.82 6.82 25.51
N ALA A 189 17.31 5.58 25.65
CA ALA A 189 18.54 5.30 26.38
C ALA A 189 19.75 5.99 25.72
N PHE A 190 19.91 5.86 24.40
CA PHE A 190 20.99 6.49 23.65
C PHE A 190 20.99 8.01 23.82
N ASN A 191 19.81 8.64 23.77
CA ASN A 191 19.66 10.08 23.99
C ASN A 191 19.90 10.47 25.45
N ARG A 192 19.35 9.71 26.42
CA ARG A 192 19.44 10.00 27.86
C ARG A 192 20.87 9.91 28.38
N PHE A 193 21.64 8.97 27.83
CA PHE A 193 23.01 8.69 28.22
C PHE A 193 24.03 9.13 27.16
N SER A 194 23.60 9.93 26.18
CA SER A 194 24.52 10.50 25.20
C SER A 194 25.54 11.40 25.88
N SER A 195 26.73 11.47 25.29
CA SER A 195 27.80 12.40 25.68
C SER A 195 27.26 13.81 25.92
N SER A 196 26.52 14.33 24.94
CA SER A 196 25.99 15.68 24.98
C SER A 196 24.99 15.89 26.11
N THR A 197 24.08 14.94 26.34
CA THR A 197 23.09 15.01 27.42
C THR A 197 23.78 14.94 28.79
N VAL A 198 24.73 14.03 28.97
CA VAL A 198 25.48 13.88 30.24
C VAL A 198 26.32 15.13 30.51
N LEU A 199 27.05 15.64 29.52
CA LEU A 199 27.84 16.86 29.64
C LEU A 199 26.97 18.09 29.94
N THR A 200 25.81 18.21 29.30
CA THR A 200 24.87 19.30 29.55
C THR A 200 24.33 19.26 30.97
N ARG A 201 23.93 18.07 31.46
CA ARG A 201 23.49 17.88 32.85
C ARG A 201 24.60 18.18 33.85
N LEU A 202 25.83 17.77 33.55
CA LEU A 202 26.98 18.05 34.41
C LEU A 202 27.29 19.55 34.46
N LYS A 203 27.25 20.26 33.33
CA LYS A 203 27.38 21.73 33.26
C LYS A 203 26.30 22.42 34.10
N ALA A 204 25.04 22.02 33.95
CA ALA A 204 23.95 22.56 34.76
C ALA A 204 24.18 22.33 36.27
N SER A 205 24.65 21.14 36.64
CA SER A 205 24.95 20.80 38.05
C SER A 205 26.14 21.59 38.62
N VAL A 206 27.11 21.99 37.78
CA VAL A 206 28.20 22.89 38.16
C VAL A 206 27.65 24.28 38.44
N TYR A 207 26.88 24.82 37.49
CA TYR A 207 26.26 26.15 37.61
C TYR A 207 25.36 26.25 38.85
N GLU A 208 24.51 25.24 39.08
CA GLU A 208 23.63 25.18 40.26
C GLU A 208 24.41 25.20 41.58
N SER A 209 25.54 24.48 41.67
CA SER A 209 26.37 24.49 42.89
C SER A 209 27.09 25.82 43.11
N ASP A 210 27.43 26.52 42.02
CA ASP A 210 28.03 27.85 42.08
C ASP A 210 27.00 28.86 42.61
N GLU A 211 25.80 28.89 42.02
CA GLU A 211 24.68 29.73 42.46
C GLU A 211 24.28 29.47 43.92
N LEU A 212 24.23 28.20 44.35
CA LEU A 212 23.99 27.87 45.76
C LEU A 212 25.07 28.44 46.68
N SER A 213 26.34 28.37 46.27
CA SER A 213 27.43 28.95 47.07
C SER A 213 27.39 30.48 47.12
N GLU A 214 27.00 31.14 46.03
CA GLU A 214 26.77 32.59 45.98
C GLU A 214 25.57 32.99 46.84
N SER A 215 24.48 32.22 46.82
CA SER A 215 23.31 32.47 47.66
C SER A 215 23.65 32.42 49.17
N VAL A 216 24.52 31.48 49.57
CA VAL A 216 25.00 31.37 50.95
C VAL A 216 25.90 32.53 51.32
N ALA A 217 26.74 32.99 50.38
CA ALA A 217 27.56 34.18 50.57
C ALA A 217 26.70 35.44 50.73
N GLN A 218 25.70 35.62 49.86
CA GLN A 218 24.77 36.74 49.94
C GLN A 218 23.98 36.73 51.25
N SER A 219 23.45 35.58 51.66
CA SER A 219 22.74 35.44 52.93
C SER A 219 23.61 35.79 54.15
N PHE A 220 24.92 35.57 54.08
CA PHE A 220 25.86 35.99 55.13
C PHE A 220 26.08 37.51 55.12
N LEU A 221 26.25 38.12 53.93
CA LEU A 221 26.39 39.57 53.77
C LEU A 221 25.14 40.33 54.24
N ASP A 222 23.97 39.75 54.03
CA ASP A 222 22.69 40.30 54.48
C ASP A 222 22.47 40.14 56.00
N GLY A 223 23.39 39.48 56.72
CA GLY A 223 23.29 39.23 58.16
C GLY A 223 22.33 38.11 58.57
N ASN A 224 21.75 37.40 57.59
CA ASN A 224 20.80 36.30 57.81
C ASN A 224 21.49 34.98 58.19
N LEU A 225 22.83 34.93 58.13
CA LEU A 225 23.62 33.74 58.43
C LEU A 225 24.79 34.09 59.37
N ASN A 226 25.02 33.28 60.39
CA ASN A 226 26.15 33.48 61.29
C ASN A 226 27.46 32.91 60.72
N ASN A 227 28.60 33.32 61.28
CA ASN A 227 29.93 32.97 60.78
C ASN A 227 30.16 31.45 60.73
N GLU A 228 29.85 30.73 61.80
CA GLU A 228 30.06 29.27 61.86
C GLU A 228 29.23 28.52 60.80
N SER A 229 27.97 28.91 60.61
CA SER A 229 27.08 28.29 59.63
C SER A 229 27.45 28.66 58.20
N PHE A 230 27.95 29.88 57.97
CA PHE A 230 28.50 30.31 56.68
C PHE A 230 29.71 29.47 56.30
N VAL A 231 30.72 29.40 57.15
CA VAL A 231 31.96 28.66 56.87
C VAL A 231 31.66 27.18 56.59
N LYS A 232 30.74 26.57 57.35
CA LYS A 232 30.34 25.18 57.14
C LYS A 232 29.65 24.99 55.78
N GLN A 233 28.60 25.74 55.49
CA GLN A 233 27.79 25.56 54.27
C GLN A 233 28.55 25.97 53.00
N PHE A 234 29.25 27.10 53.03
CA PHE A 234 30.00 27.61 51.89
C PHE A 234 31.12 26.63 51.48
N ARG A 235 31.84 26.06 52.46
CA ARG A 235 32.87 25.05 52.18
C ARG A 235 32.28 23.79 51.55
N GLU A 236 31.15 23.30 52.05
CA GLU A 236 30.50 22.12 51.48
C GLU A 236 30.03 22.38 50.03
N PHE A 237 29.38 23.51 49.76
CA PHE A 237 28.97 23.86 48.39
C PHE A 237 30.15 24.08 47.44
N ARG A 238 31.19 24.82 47.86
CA ARG A 238 32.39 25.03 47.04
C ARG A 238 33.16 23.74 46.79
N LYS A 239 33.21 22.82 47.76
CA LYS A 239 33.78 21.47 47.56
C LYS A 239 33.03 20.69 46.47
N VAL A 240 31.70 20.71 46.49
CA VAL A 240 30.86 20.06 45.48
C VAL A 240 31.05 20.72 44.10
N TYR A 241 31.06 22.06 44.04
CA TYR A 241 31.33 22.83 42.84
C TYR A 241 32.67 22.44 42.20
N HIS A 242 33.77 22.52 42.95
CA HIS A 242 35.10 22.21 42.41
C HIS A 242 35.23 20.75 41.98
N LEU A 243 34.63 19.81 42.71
CA LEU A 243 34.59 18.40 42.30
C LEU A 243 33.87 18.23 40.96
N ARG A 244 32.71 18.86 40.78
CA ARG A 244 31.93 18.79 39.53
C ARG A 244 32.64 19.50 38.39
N ALA A 245 33.23 20.67 38.63
CA ALA A 245 33.97 21.44 37.64
C ALA A 245 35.20 20.68 37.13
N SER A 246 35.98 20.07 38.03
CA SER A 246 37.12 19.22 37.66
C SER A 246 36.68 17.99 36.86
N LYS A 247 35.58 17.34 37.25
CA LYS A 247 35.01 16.22 36.49
C LYS A 247 34.53 16.65 35.10
N LEU A 248 33.94 17.83 34.98
CA LEU A 248 33.49 18.39 33.70
C LEU A 248 34.68 18.66 32.77
N GLU A 249 35.72 19.34 33.27
CA GLU A 249 36.93 19.62 32.50
C GLU A 249 37.56 18.32 31.99
N LYS A 250 37.68 17.32 32.87
CA LYS A 250 38.20 16.00 32.50
C LYS A 250 37.31 15.31 31.45
N ALA A 251 36.00 15.33 31.63
CA ALA A 251 35.05 14.73 30.68
C ALA A 251 35.10 15.37 29.28
N GLN A 252 35.35 16.68 29.22
CA GLN A 252 35.51 17.41 27.96
C GLN A 252 36.87 17.16 27.31
N ARG A 253 37.93 17.02 28.10
CA ARG A 253 39.30 16.83 27.63
C ARG A 253 39.56 15.41 27.13
N ASP A 254 39.11 14.43 27.90
CA ASP A 254 39.39 13.01 27.63
C ASP A 254 38.43 12.42 26.58
N ASN A 255 37.46 13.20 26.08
CA ASN A 255 36.46 12.75 25.12
C ASN A 255 35.82 11.39 25.52
N LEU A 256 35.59 11.20 26.82
CA LEU A 256 35.21 9.93 27.46
C LEU A 256 33.91 9.30 26.93
N PHE A 257 33.22 9.95 26.01
CA PHE A 257 31.93 9.56 25.47
C PHE A 257 31.87 9.60 23.92
N ILE A 258 33.01 9.52 23.22
CA ILE A 258 33.01 9.29 21.76
C ILE A 258 32.34 7.92 21.51
N PRO A 259 31.35 7.82 20.60
CA PRO A 259 30.86 6.52 20.17
C PRO A 259 32.02 5.79 19.50
N ALA A 260 32.36 4.59 19.95
CA ALA A 260 33.18 3.70 19.15
C ALA A 260 32.44 3.52 17.82
N TYR A 261 32.94 4.15 16.75
CA TYR A 261 32.46 3.91 15.40
C TYR A 261 32.79 2.45 15.07
N TYR A 262 31.77 1.60 15.10
CA TYR A 262 31.78 0.27 14.50
C TYR A 262 30.81 0.27 13.32
#